data_AF-A0A7V8EGD6-F1
#
_entry.id   AF-A0A7V8EGD6-F1
#
_cell.length_a   1.000
_cell.length_b   1.000
_cell.length_c   1.000
_cell.angle_alpha   90.00
_cell.angle_beta   90.00
_cell.angle_gamma   90.00
#
_symmetry.space_group_name_H-M   'P 1'
#
loop_
_entity.id
_entity.type
_entity.pdbx_description
1 polymer ?
#
loop_
_entity_poly.entity_id
_entity_poly.type
_entity_poly.pdbx_seq_one_letter_code
_entity_poly.pdbx_strand_id
1 'polypeptide(L)'
;MGKYQSQRIDIAKKIAFMEGQLDALASKMRAYPERWRADCVFHIPFRYRGEVDEAKEVTVTKLEGQGAIDQAAQGLTALYIQEGLQNPRETLRVPGVIALPATWIQDLTDLNKTRSEIRSLIEQIEDLRERPKVWQSFSLLSGLQVLRKTRIVDGVKNITFFWDSAPSIVTLRSHEWITHYTEYFTKLYGYVPTLNDLDEGDESRKYLVLIAELNRSCDPDERIAAVRHGQPHVRARISYHDSRPYLLGTAPTPIVYELGDSVPKINPLSNWEPGDVAPKIVTRKHKISSEYVVDGLPYYRYLADYRFG
;
A
#
# COMPACT_ATOMS: atom_id res chain seq x y z
N MET A 1 27.35 -5.62 11.48
CA MET A 1 26.24 -4.95 12.17
C MET A 1 26.27 -3.41 12.08
N GLY A 2 27.39 -2.73 11.80
CA GLY A 2 27.47 -1.25 11.87
C GLY A 2 27.04 -0.43 10.63
N LYS A 3 26.91 -1.02 9.43
CA LYS A 3 26.74 -0.24 8.17
C LYS A 3 25.49 0.65 8.13
N TYR A 4 24.38 0.21 8.73
CA TYR A 4 23.09 0.90 8.65
C TYR A 4 22.65 1.57 9.97
N GLN A 5 23.54 1.64 10.95
CA GLN A 5 23.21 2.14 12.28
C GLN A 5 22.90 3.65 12.28
N SER A 6 23.65 4.45 11.53
CA SER A 6 23.39 5.89 11.37
C SER A 6 22.04 6.16 10.71
N GLN A 7 21.73 5.45 9.62
CA GLN A 7 20.43 5.56 8.92
C GLN A 7 19.26 5.20 9.86
N ARG A 8 19.40 4.16 10.68
CA ARG A 8 18.38 3.79 11.67
C ARG A 8 18.16 4.87 12.72
N ILE A 9 19.24 5.51 13.19
CA ILE A 9 19.15 6.64 14.14
C ILE A 9 18.40 7.81 13.51
N ASP A 10 18.70 8.15 12.25
CA ASP A 10 18.05 9.27 11.57
C ASP A 10 16.57 8.98 11.28
N ILE A 11 16.23 7.74 10.90
CA ILE A 11 14.85 7.29 10.76
C ILE A 11 14.12 7.41 12.11
N ALA A 12 14.73 6.96 13.21
CA ALA A 12 14.14 7.04 14.54
C ALA A 12 13.86 8.50 14.97
N LYS A 13 14.82 9.40 14.74
CA LYS A 13 14.64 10.83 15.03
C LYS A 13 13.48 11.43 14.22
N LYS A 14 13.35 11.08 12.95
CA LYS A 14 12.24 11.56 12.11
C LYS A 14 10.89 10.99 12.52
N ILE A 15 10.83 9.74 12.95
CA ILE A 15 9.62 9.13 13.52
C ILE A 15 9.20 9.88 14.79
N ALA A 16 10.12 10.10 15.73
CA ALA A 16 9.82 10.83 16.96
C ALA A 16 9.37 12.29 16.70
N PHE A 17 9.97 12.96 15.72
CA PHE A 17 9.53 14.29 15.29
C PHE A 17 8.10 14.24 14.70
N MET A 18 7.83 13.27 13.82
CA MET A 18 6.51 13.08 13.21
C MET A 18 5.44 12.75 14.25
N GLU A 19 5.77 11.95 15.27
CA GLU A 19 4.90 11.63 16.40
C GLU A 19 4.43 12.88 17.12
N GLY A 20 5.36 13.76 17.53
CA GLY A 20 5.00 15.01 18.18
C GLY A 20 4.08 15.89 17.31
N GLN A 21 4.31 15.93 16.00
CA GLN A 21 3.44 16.66 15.07
C GLN A 21 2.03 16.03 14.94
N LEU A 22 1.95 14.70 14.86
CA LEU A 22 0.67 13.99 14.75
C LEU A 22 -0.13 14.06 16.05
N ASP A 23 0.52 14.01 17.20
CA ASP A 23 -0.12 14.18 18.51
C ASP A 23 -0.66 15.60 18.69
N ALA A 24 0.12 16.60 18.27
CA ALA A 24 -0.33 17.99 18.25
C ALA A 24 -1.54 18.17 17.33
N LEU A 25 -1.51 17.60 16.12
CA LEU A 25 -2.65 17.64 15.20
C LEU A 25 -3.88 16.92 15.78
N ALA A 26 -3.71 15.72 16.33
CA ALA A 26 -4.80 14.96 16.92
C ALA A 26 -5.45 15.72 18.10
N SER A 27 -4.62 16.37 18.92
CA SER A 27 -5.07 17.20 20.04
C SER A 27 -5.82 18.44 19.55
N LYS A 28 -5.33 19.14 18.51
CA LYS A 28 -6.04 20.26 17.87
C LYS A 28 -7.41 19.82 17.33
N MET A 29 -7.47 18.69 16.63
CA MET A 29 -8.71 18.17 16.04
C MET A 29 -9.75 17.81 17.11
N ARG A 30 -9.31 17.24 18.24
CA ARG A 30 -10.18 16.90 19.38
C ARG A 30 -10.62 18.10 20.20
N ALA A 31 -9.73 19.10 20.37
CA ALA A 31 -10.02 20.29 21.15
C ALA A 31 -10.97 21.27 20.43
N TYR A 32 -10.96 21.26 19.09
CA TYR A 32 -11.72 22.19 18.26
C TYR A 32 -12.54 21.46 17.17
N PRO A 33 -13.47 20.57 17.54
CA PRO A 33 -14.28 19.80 16.58
C PRO A 33 -15.12 20.70 15.66
N GLU A 34 -15.46 21.91 16.08
CA GLU A 34 -16.20 22.90 15.30
C GLU A 34 -15.39 23.53 14.17
N ARG A 35 -14.06 23.42 14.20
CA ARG A 35 -13.16 24.01 13.20
C ARG A 35 -12.93 23.14 11.98
N TRP A 36 -13.56 21.99 11.90
CA TRP A 36 -13.44 21.08 10.78
C TRP A 36 -14.71 20.25 10.64
N ARG A 37 -14.84 19.53 9.52
CA ARG A 37 -16.04 18.75 9.23
C ARG A 37 -15.68 17.37 8.71
N ALA A 38 -16.36 16.35 9.22
CA ALA A 38 -16.34 15.02 8.64
C ALA A 38 -17.58 14.84 7.75
N ASP A 39 -17.42 14.91 6.43
CA ASP A 39 -18.54 14.76 5.50
C ASP A 39 -18.97 13.30 5.33
N CYS A 40 -17.99 12.40 5.38
CA CYS A 40 -18.24 10.96 5.34
C CYS A 40 -17.06 10.19 5.91
N VAL A 41 -17.30 9.21 6.77
CA VAL A 41 -16.25 8.36 7.34
C VAL A 41 -16.77 6.93 7.40
N PHE A 42 -15.94 5.98 6.99
CA PHE A 42 -16.27 4.57 6.98
C PHE A 42 -15.40 3.82 7.97
N HIS A 43 -16.03 2.99 8.79
CA HIS A 43 -15.36 1.99 9.59
C HIS A 43 -15.23 0.69 8.79
N ILE A 44 -14.01 0.16 8.76
CA ILE A 44 -13.70 -1.18 8.26
C ILE A 44 -13.12 -1.95 9.44
N PRO A 45 -13.75 -3.07 9.85
CA PRO A 45 -13.28 -3.82 11.00
C PRO A 45 -11.91 -4.44 10.72
N PHE A 46 -11.10 -4.56 11.77
CA PHE A 46 -9.88 -5.34 11.71
C PHE A 46 -10.18 -6.82 11.49
N ARG A 47 -9.25 -7.51 10.84
CA ARG A 47 -9.26 -8.95 10.68
C ARG A 47 -8.60 -9.60 11.88
N TYR A 48 -9.21 -10.67 12.35
CA TYR A 48 -8.64 -11.52 13.40
C TYR A 48 -7.39 -12.29 12.93
N ARG A 49 -7.30 -12.57 11.61
CA ARG A 49 -6.19 -13.32 10.99
C ARG A 49 -5.32 -12.39 10.13
N GLY A 50 -4.03 -12.71 10.02
CA GLY A 50 -3.10 -11.92 9.21
C GLY A 50 -3.36 -12.01 7.70
N GLU A 51 -3.90 -13.14 7.25
CA GLU A 51 -4.24 -13.38 5.85
C GLU A 51 -5.61 -12.79 5.49
N VAL A 52 -5.76 -12.37 4.23
CA VAL A 52 -7.05 -11.90 3.72
C VAL A 52 -7.81 -13.12 3.23
N ASP A 53 -8.99 -13.33 3.79
CA ASP A 53 -9.92 -14.33 3.28
C ASP A 53 -10.69 -13.75 2.09
N GLU A 54 -10.26 -14.11 0.88
CA GLU A 54 -10.86 -13.66 -0.37
C GLU A 54 -12.28 -14.21 -0.60
N ALA A 55 -12.75 -15.14 0.23
CA ALA A 55 -14.11 -15.65 0.19
C ALA A 55 -15.03 -15.03 1.24
N LYS A 56 -14.53 -14.08 2.06
CA LYS A 56 -15.30 -13.49 3.17
C LYS A 56 -15.66 -12.03 2.91
N GLU A 57 -16.94 -11.71 3.05
CA GLU A 57 -17.44 -10.34 2.97
C GLU A 57 -16.70 -9.38 3.94
N VAL A 58 -16.50 -8.14 3.48
CA VAL A 58 -16.08 -7.03 4.36
C VAL A 58 -17.23 -6.07 4.54
N THR A 59 -17.82 -6.09 5.74
CA THR A 59 -18.88 -5.15 6.13
C THR A 59 -18.29 -3.76 6.38
N VAL A 60 -18.86 -2.75 5.73
CA VAL A 60 -18.48 -1.36 5.85
C VAL A 60 -19.58 -0.60 6.56
N THR A 61 -19.23 0.09 7.65
CA THR A 61 -20.20 0.90 8.40
C THR A 61 -19.91 2.37 8.18
N LYS A 62 -20.89 3.13 7.68
CA LYS A 62 -20.80 4.60 7.69
C LYS A 62 -20.94 5.10 9.13
N LEU A 63 -19.98 5.91 9.57
CA LEU A 63 -19.99 6.53 10.88
C LEU A 63 -20.64 7.90 10.82
N GLU A 64 -21.25 8.32 11.94
CA GLU A 64 -21.92 9.61 12.09
C GLU A 64 -21.52 10.27 13.42
N GLY A 65 -21.77 11.59 13.50
CA GLY A 65 -21.53 12.38 14.72
C GLY A 65 -20.09 12.26 15.25
N GLN A 66 -19.96 12.17 16.57
CA GLN A 66 -18.66 12.11 17.25
C GLN A 66 -17.84 10.88 16.83
N GLY A 67 -18.47 9.74 16.56
CA GLY A 67 -17.77 8.54 16.12
C GLY A 67 -17.04 8.74 14.77
N ALA A 68 -17.64 9.48 13.84
CA ALA A 68 -16.99 9.84 12.58
C ALA A 68 -15.78 10.77 12.81
N ILE A 69 -15.92 11.74 13.71
CA ILE A 69 -14.88 12.72 14.07
C ILE A 69 -13.67 12.01 14.68
N ASP A 70 -13.91 11.17 15.70
CA ASP A 70 -12.84 10.43 16.38
C ASP A 70 -12.12 9.47 15.43
N GLN A 71 -12.89 8.74 14.61
CA GLN A 71 -12.31 7.78 13.68
C GLN A 71 -11.52 8.48 12.56
N ALA A 72 -11.99 9.62 12.04
CA ALA A 72 -11.26 10.39 11.04
C ALA A 72 -9.95 10.96 11.60
N ALA A 73 -9.97 11.51 12.82
CA ALA A 73 -8.77 11.96 13.51
C ALA A 73 -7.78 10.78 13.66
N GLN A 74 -8.23 9.63 14.17
CA GLN A 74 -7.41 8.43 14.30
C GLN A 74 -6.87 7.96 12.95
N GLY A 75 -7.69 8.01 11.89
CA GLY A 75 -7.31 7.64 10.53
C GLY A 75 -6.15 8.48 9.98
N LEU A 76 -6.08 9.76 10.35
CA LEU A 76 -5.01 10.67 9.94
C LEU A 76 -3.75 10.58 10.81
N THR A 77 -3.90 10.29 12.10
CA THR A 77 -2.82 10.46 13.07
C THR A 77 -2.21 9.17 13.62
N ALA A 78 -2.91 8.03 13.52
CA ALA A 78 -2.41 6.78 14.07
C ALA A 78 -1.16 6.27 13.33
N LEU A 79 -0.14 5.92 14.12
CA LEU A 79 1.10 5.26 13.68
C LEU A 79 1.22 3.83 14.21
N TYR A 80 0.67 3.59 15.39
CA TYR A 80 0.79 2.33 16.13
C TYR A 80 -0.32 1.34 15.78
N ILE A 81 0.02 0.07 15.87
CA ILE A 81 -0.91 -1.05 15.85
C ILE A 81 -1.74 -0.99 17.13
N GLN A 82 -3.06 -1.15 17.01
CA GLN A 82 -3.93 -1.25 18.17
C GLN A 82 -3.77 -2.62 18.83
N GLU A 83 -3.07 -2.66 19.95
CA GLU A 83 -2.80 -3.90 20.69
C GLU A 83 -4.11 -4.63 21.06
N GLY A 84 -4.13 -5.95 20.87
CA GLY A 84 -5.30 -6.79 21.12
C GLY A 84 -6.45 -6.65 20.09
N LEU A 85 -6.40 -5.67 19.18
CA LEU A 85 -7.47 -5.40 18.21
C LEU A 85 -7.01 -5.56 16.75
N GLN A 86 -5.80 -5.12 16.42
CA GLN A 86 -5.27 -5.09 15.07
C GLN A 86 -4.21 -6.17 14.86
N ASN A 87 -4.34 -6.95 13.79
CA ASN A 87 -3.28 -7.87 13.39
C ASN A 87 -2.04 -7.10 12.89
N PRO A 88 -0.80 -7.46 13.27
CA PRO A 88 0.41 -6.76 12.82
C PRO A 88 0.63 -6.76 11.30
N ARG A 89 0.02 -7.69 10.56
CA ARG A 89 0.05 -7.73 9.08
C ARG A 89 -1.04 -6.87 8.44
N GLU A 90 -1.87 -6.21 9.24
CA GLU A 90 -2.94 -5.33 8.79
C GLU A 90 -2.61 -3.86 9.06
N THR A 91 -3.21 -2.97 8.26
CA THR A 91 -3.13 -1.52 8.43
C THR A 91 -4.50 -0.99 8.80
N LEU A 92 -4.57 -0.05 9.73
CA LEU A 92 -5.79 0.73 9.98
C LEU A 92 -6.26 1.38 8.68
N ARG A 93 -7.52 1.15 8.30
CA ARG A 93 -8.16 1.77 7.15
C ARG A 93 -9.35 2.59 7.65
N VAL A 94 -9.31 3.88 7.36
CA VAL A 94 -10.42 4.81 7.61
C VAL A 94 -10.69 5.59 6.33
N PRO A 95 -11.33 5.00 5.32
CA PRO A 95 -11.75 5.75 4.15
C PRO A 95 -12.77 6.82 4.57
N GLY A 96 -12.69 7.98 3.94
CA GLY A 96 -13.59 9.07 4.26
C GLY A 96 -13.22 10.35 3.53
N VAL A 97 -14.00 11.40 3.78
CA VAL A 97 -13.81 12.74 3.26
C VAL A 97 -14.00 13.72 4.42
N ILE A 98 -13.03 14.58 4.62
CA ILE A 98 -13.08 15.61 5.66
C ILE A 98 -12.61 16.95 5.11
N ALA A 99 -13.14 18.01 5.69
CA ALA A 99 -12.82 19.39 5.37
C ALA A 99 -12.04 20.01 6.54
N LEU A 100 -10.83 20.51 6.29
CA LEU A 100 -9.95 21.09 7.32
C LEU A 100 -9.60 22.56 7.01
N PRO A 101 -9.26 23.38 8.03
CA PRO A 101 -8.70 24.71 7.80
C PRO A 101 -7.36 24.65 7.05
N ALA A 102 -7.06 25.66 6.25
CA ALA A 102 -5.79 25.76 5.50
C ALA A 102 -4.54 25.53 6.38
N THR A 103 -4.53 26.04 7.61
CA THR A 103 -3.41 25.86 8.54
C THR A 103 -3.19 24.40 8.93
N TRP A 104 -4.24 23.60 9.06
CA TRP A 104 -4.14 22.18 9.38
C TRP A 104 -3.81 21.34 8.14
N ILE A 105 -4.25 21.80 6.96
CA ILE A 105 -3.82 21.23 5.67
C ILE A 105 -2.32 21.44 5.46
N GLN A 106 -1.78 22.58 5.87
CA GLN A 106 -0.34 22.83 5.85
C GLN A 106 0.40 21.87 6.79
N ASP A 107 -0.07 21.68 8.03
CA ASP A 107 0.48 20.68 8.97
C ASP A 107 0.53 19.28 8.32
N LEU A 108 -0.54 18.86 7.64
CA LEU A 108 -0.61 17.57 6.92
C LEU A 108 0.33 17.51 5.71
N THR A 109 0.50 18.62 5.01
CA THR A 109 1.42 18.73 3.87
C THR A 109 2.87 18.54 4.33
N ASP A 110 3.25 19.15 5.45
CA ASP A 110 4.58 19.00 6.02
C ASP A 110 4.80 17.60 6.60
N LEU A 111 3.78 17.00 7.24
CA LEU A 111 3.81 15.58 7.61
C LEU A 111 4.02 14.67 6.38
N ASN A 112 3.38 14.94 5.25
CA ASN A 112 3.60 14.19 4.01
C ASN A 112 5.04 14.31 3.47
N LYS A 113 5.71 15.44 3.69
CA LYS A 113 7.14 15.60 3.39
C LYS A 113 7.98 14.72 4.32
N THR A 114 7.76 14.78 5.63
CA THR A 114 8.45 13.92 6.62
C THR A 114 8.29 12.43 6.28
N ARG A 115 7.10 11.99 5.89
CA ARG A 115 6.85 10.60 5.44
C ARG A 115 7.64 10.23 4.18
N SER A 116 7.80 11.18 3.27
CA SER A 116 8.63 10.99 2.06
C SER A 116 10.10 10.83 2.42
N GLU A 117 10.59 11.65 3.34
CA GLU A 117 11.98 11.59 3.80
C GLU A 117 12.28 10.26 4.52
N ILE A 118 11.38 9.80 5.40
CA ILE A 118 11.51 8.49 6.04
C ILE A 118 11.55 7.37 4.98
N ARG A 119 10.67 7.42 3.98
CA ARG A 119 10.67 6.47 2.86
C ARG A 119 12.02 6.47 2.13
N SER A 120 12.53 7.64 1.77
CA SER A 120 13.82 7.77 1.08
C SER A 120 14.99 7.22 1.90
N LEU A 121 15.03 7.47 3.22
CA LEU A 121 16.06 6.89 4.10
C LEU A 121 16.00 5.36 4.14
N ILE A 122 14.79 4.78 4.13
CA ILE A 122 14.62 3.31 4.09
C ILE A 122 15.05 2.75 2.72
N GLU A 123 14.74 3.45 1.63
CA GLU A 123 15.12 3.05 0.27
C GLU A 123 16.64 3.10 0.05
N GLN A 124 17.37 3.93 0.81
CA GLN A 124 18.83 3.96 0.83
C GLN A 124 19.48 2.77 1.55
N ILE A 125 18.72 1.96 2.29
CA ILE A 125 19.22 0.70 2.82
C ILE A 125 19.28 -0.30 1.66
N GLU A 126 20.50 -0.57 1.19
CA GLU A 126 20.77 -1.44 0.03
C GLU A 126 20.31 -2.88 0.29
N ASP A 127 20.53 -3.40 1.49
CA ASP A 127 20.11 -4.75 1.86
C ASP A 127 18.61 -4.80 2.19
N LEU A 128 17.83 -5.41 1.29
CA LEU A 128 16.38 -5.57 1.47
C LEU A 128 16.00 -6.32 2.76
N ARG A 129 16.87 -7.18 3.31
CA ARG A 129 16.63 -7.90 4.58
C ARG A 129 16.79 -7.00 5.80
N GLU A 130 17.53 -5.90 5.66
CA GLU A 130 17.74 -4.94 6.73
C GLU A 130 16.63 -3.89 6.81
N ARG A 131 15.85 -3.70 5.74
CA ARG A 131 14.71 -2.76 5.70
C ARG A 131 13.60 -3.15 6.70
N PRO A 132 13.10 -4.40 6.77
CA PRO A 132 12.10 -4.77 7.77
C PRO A 132 12.57 -4.58 9.22
N LYS A 133 13.87 -4.76 9.48
CA LYS A 133 14.46 -4.61 10.82
C LYS A 133 14.38 -3.18 11.35
N VAL A 134 14.21 -2.17 10.48
CA VAL A 134 13.94 -0.78 10.88
C VAL A 134 12.67 -0.70 11.70
N TRP A 135 11.63 -1.44 11.34
CA TRP A 135 10.34 -1.39 12.03
C TRP A 135 10.36 -2.24 13.30
N GLN A 136 11.12 -3.34 13.30
CA GLN A 136 11.24 -4.26 14.45
C GLN A 136 11.86 -3.59 15.68
N SER A 137 12.62 -2.49 15.52
CA SER A 137 13.15 -1.74 16.66
C SER A 137 12.12 -0.88 17.39
N PHE A 138 10.90 -0.76 16.86
CA PHE A 138 9.83 0.03 17.47
C PHE A 138 8.68 -0.91 17.84
N SER A 139 8.36 -0.98 19.13
CA SER A 139 7.23 -1.78 19.59
C SER A 139 5.93 -1.24 19.00
N LEU A 140 5.13 -2.13 18.39
CA LEU A 140 3.81 -1.84 17.82
C LEU A 140 3.77 -0.78 16.71
N LEU A 141 4.89 -0.22 16.25
CA LEU A 141 4.87 0.76 15.17
C LEU A 141 4.58 0.07 13.82
N SER A 142 3.58 0.57 13.09
CA SER A 142 3.28 0.06 11.75
C SER A 142 3.99 0.89 10.69
N GLY A 143 4.96 0.31 10.00
CA GLY A 143 5.65 0.98 8.87
C GLY A 143 4.68 1.43 7.77
N LEU A 144 3.58 0.71 7.54
CA LEU A 144 2.55 1.11 6.58
C LEU A 144 1.76 2.34 7.05
N GLN A 145 1.48 2.47 8.35
CA GLN A 145 0.81 3.65 8.91
C GLN A 145 1.74 4.86 9.00
N VAL A 146 3.03 4.64 9.25
CA VAL A 146 4.07 5.67 9.17
C VAL A 146 4.18 6.23 7.75
N LEU A 147 4.26 5.36 6.74
CA LEU A 147 4.59 5.78 5.37
C LEU A 147 3.37 6.18 4.51
N ARG A 148 2.13 6.01 4.98
CA ARG A 148 0.93 6.38 4.21
C ARG A 148 0.77 7.91 4.20
N LYS A 149 0.68 8.48 3.00
CA LYS A 149 0.45 9.92 2.83
C LYS A 149 -1.03 10.23 2.91
N THR A 150 -1.37 11.34 3.56
CA THR A 150 -2.73 11.89 3.52
C THR A 150 -2.98 12.47 2.13
N ARG A 151 -4.12 12.15 1.52
CA ARG A 151 -4.50 12.73 0.24
C ARG A 151 -5.18 14.08 0.47
N ILE A 152 -4.55 15.15 0.00
CA ILE A 152 -5.05 16.52 0.04
C ILE A 152 -5.46 16.91 -1.38
N VAL A 153 -6.66 17.48 -1.55
CA VAL A 153 -7.25 17.82 -2.84
C VAL A 153 -7.97 19.15 -2.78
N ASP A 154 -7.97 19.86 -3.90
CA ASP A 154 -8.56 21.18 -4.11
C ASP A 154 -9.64 21.11 -5.21
N GLY A 155 -10.65 21.99 -5.16
CA GLY A 155 -11.61 22.15 -6.26
C GLY A 155 -12.38 20.87 -6.62
N VAL A 156 -12.64 20.01 -5.63
CA VAL A 156 -13.25 18.70 -5.86
C VAL A 156 -14.76 18.81 -6.07
N LYS A 157 -15.24 18.15 -7.11
CA LYS A 157 -16.66 18.06 -7.44
C LYS A 157 -17.30 16.80 -6.90
N ASN A 158 -16.65 15.65 -7.08
CA ASN A 158 -17.20 14.36 -6.70
C ASN A 158 -16.11 13.36 -6.32
N ILE A 159 -16.36 12.60 -5.26
CA ILE A 159 -15.52 11.52 -4.75
C ILE A 159 -16.34 10.23 -4.74
N THR A 160 -15.85 9.20 -5.41
CA THR A 160 -16.47 7.87 -5.44
C THR A 160 -15.54 6.85 -4.80
N PHE A 161 -15.95 6.23 -3.69
CA PHE A 161 -15.25 5.12 -3.09
C PHE A 161 -15.69 3.79 -3.70
N PHE A 162 -14.75 2.86 -3.85
CA PHE A 162 -15.04 1.52 -4.36
C PHE A 162 -13.95 0.54 -3.92
N TRP A 163 -14.29 -0.75 -3.95
CA TRP A 163 -13.34 -1.83 -3.72
C TRP A 163 -12.61 -2.20 -4.99
N ASP A 164 -11.31 -2.46 -4.86
CA ASP A 164 -10.48 -3.01 -5.93
C ASP A 164 -9.76 -4.26 -5.41
N SER A 165 -9.73 -5.30 -6.23
CA SER A 165 -9.01 -6.56 -6.01
C SER A 165 -8.19 -6.94 -7.25
N ALA A 166 -7.93 -5.98 -8.14
CA ALA A 166 -7.11 -6.20 -9.32
C ALA A 166 -5.73 -6.75 -8.91
N PRO A 167 -5.22 -7.78 -9.61
CA PRO A 167 -3.92 -8.35 -9.31
C PRO A 167 -2.81 -7.34 -9.57
N SER A 168 -1.75 -7.42 -8.78
CA SER A 168 -0.51 -6.71 -9.07
C SER A 168 0.27 -7.51 -10.11
N ILE A 169 0.70 -6.85 -11.18
CA ILE A 169 1.44 -7.47 -12.27
C ILE A 169 2.74 -6.71 -12.47
N VAL A 170 3.87 -7.38 -12.27
CA VAL A 170 5.20 -6.89 -12.66
C VAL A 170 5.59 -7.62 -13.93
N THR A 171 6.02 -6.89 -14.96
CA THR A 171 6.47 -7.47 -16.22
C THR A 171 7.90 -7.06 -16.46
N LEU A 172 8.75 -8.07 -16.66
CA LEU A 172 10.12 -7.94 -17.12
C LEU A 172 10.35 -8.98 -18.23
N ARG A 173 11.40 -8.80 -19.02
CA ARG A 173 11.89 -9.81 -19.94
C ARG A 173 12.54 -10.97 -19.18
N SER A 174 12.61 -12.14 -19.80
CA SER A 174 13.23 -13.33 -19.21
C SER A 174 14.64 -13.04 -18.67
N HIS A 175 15.49 -12.38 -19.47
CA HIS A 175 16.85 -12.04 -19.05
C HIS A 175 16.93 -11.04 -17.89
N GLU A 176 15.96 -10.13 -17.79
CA GLU A 176 15.87 -9.15 -16.70
C GLU A 176 15.49 -9.85 -15.38
N TRP A 177 14.59 -10.83 -15.42
CA TRP A 177 14.27 -11.66 -14.25
C TRP A 177 15.47 -12.48 -13.79
N ILE A 178 16.20 -13.10 -14.73
CA ILE A 178 17.41 -13.86 -14.43
C ILE A 178 18.42 -12.93 -13.75
N THR A 179 18.72 -11.78 -14.36
CA THR A 179 19.65 -10.78 -13.81
C THR A 179 19.21 -10.32 -12.42
N HIS A 180 17.93 -9.99 -12.23
CA HIS A 180 17.38 -9.56 -10.96
C HIS A 180 17.64 -10.56 -9.83
N TYR A 181 17.37 -11.85 -10.08
CA TYR A 181 17.56 -12.88 -9.07
C TYR A 181 19.01 -13.32 -8.91
N THR A 182 19.82 -13.31 -9.96
CA THR A 182 21.27 -13.50 -9.88
C THR A 182 21.94 -12.44 -9.01
N GLU A 183 21.57 -11.16 -9.18
CA GLU A 183 22.05 -10.08 -8.32
C GLU A 183 21.58 -10.25 -6.88
N TYR A 184 20.32 -10.65 -6.67
CA TYR A 184 19.78 -10.96 -5.35
C TYR A 184 20.62 -12.03 -4.63
N PHE A 185 20.92 -13.15 -5.31
CA PHE A 185 21.74 -14.21 -4.75
C PHE A 185 23.18 -13.77 -4.50
N THR A 186 23.79 -13.06 -5.44
CA THR A 186 25.17 -12.56 -5.29
C THR A 186 25.30 -11.61 -4.10
N LYS A 187 24.30 -10.74 -3.88
CA LYS A 187 24.25 -9.86 -2.69
C LYS A 187 24.06 -10.63 -1.39
N LEU A 188 23.35 -11.77 -1.45
CA LEU A 188 22.96 -12.55 -0.28
C LEU A 188 24.07 -13.52 0.16
N TYR A 189 24.67 -14.25 -0.77
CA TYR A 189 25.63 -15.33 -0.52
C TYR A 189 27.04 -15.02 -1.03
N GLY A 190 27.25 -13.93 -1.77
CA GLY A 190 28.52 -13.60 -2.43
C GLY A 190 28.73 -14.30 -3.78
N TYR A 191 27.84 -15.22 -4.15
CA TYR A 191 27.82 -15.97 -5.40
C TYR A 191 26.37 -16.41 -5.71
N VAL A 192 26.14 -17.07 -6.84
CA VAL A 192 24.85 -17.70 -7.16
C VAL A 192 24.86 -19.16 -6.68
N PRO A 193 24.10 -19.51 -5.63
CA PRO A 193 24.06 -20.87 -5.11
C PRO A 193 23.31 -21.83 -6.06
N THR A 194 23.59 -23.11 -5.92
CA THR A 194 22.79 -24.20 -6.47
C THR A 194 21.70 -24.62 -5.48
N LEU A 195 20.73 -25.43 -5.92
CA LEU A 195 19.68 -25.95 -5.03
C LEU A 195 20.23 -26.82 -3.89
N ASN A 196 21.44 -27.36 -4.02
CA ASN A 196 22.08 -28.17 -2.97
C ASN A 196 22.80 -27.31 -1.93
N ASP A 197 23.12 -26.06 -2.26
CA ASP A 197 23.79 -25.13 -1.36
C ASP A 197 22.82 -24.44 -0.38
N LEU A 198 21.50 -24.56 -0.63
CA LEU A 198 20.45 -23.97 0.20
C LEU A 198 19.75 -25.04 1.03
N ASP A 199 19.42 -24.73 2.27
CA ASP A 199 18.56 -25.57 3.12
C ASP A 199 17.19 -25.77 2.46
N GLU A 200 16.54 -26.92 2.67
CA GLU A 200 15.22 -27.22 2.06
C GLU A 200 14.13 -26.21 2.44
N GLY A 201 14.23 -25.61 3.63
CA GLY A 201 13.31 -24.57 4.11
C GLY A 201 13.60 -23.16 3.59
N ASP A 202 14.65 -22.95 2.79
CA ASP A 202 14.99 -21.63 2.28
C ASP A 202 13.98 -21.20 1.19
N GLU A 203 13.18 -20.17 1.49
CA GLU A 203 12.16 -19.66 0.58
C GLU A 203 12.73 -19.13 -0.73
N SER A 204 14.03 -18.81 -0.80
CA SER A 204 14.67 -18.30 -2.02
C SER A 204 14.92 -19.39 -3.08
N ARG A 205 14.88 -20.68 -2.71
CA ARG A 205 15.05 -21.82 -3.64
C ARG A 205 14.17 -21.71 -4.89
N LYS A 206 12.94 -21.21 -4.72
CA LYS A 206 11.99 -21.02 -5.82
C LYS A 206 12.52 -20.11 -6.93
N TYR A 207 13.37 -19.14 -6.61
CA TYR A 207 13.95 -18.24 -7.60
C TYR A 207 15.08 -18.91 -8.39
N LEU A 208 15.81 -19.88 -7.81
CA LEU A 208 16.76 -20.70 -8.57
C LEU A 208 16.05 -21.60 -9.57
N VAL A 209 14.93 -22.21 -9.16
CA VAL A 209 14.08 -23.01 -10.07
C VAL A 209 13.55 -22.14 -11.22
N LEU A 210 13.08 -20.93 -10.90
CA LEU A 210 12.65 -19.96 -11.91
C LEU A 210 13.78 -19.61 -12.89
N ILE A 211 14.98 -19.27 -12.40
CA ILE A 211 16.14 -18.97 -13.27
C ILE A 211 16.43 -20.15 -14.21
N ALA A 212 16.46 -21.38 -13.68
CA ALA A 212 16.74 -22.56 -14.47
C ALA A 212 15.67 -22.76 -15.57
N GLU A 213 14.40 -22.59 -15.23
CA GLU A 213 13.30 -22.74 -16.18
C GLU A 213 13.31 -21.66 -17.26
N LEU A 214 13.53 -20.39 -16.87
CA LEU A 214 13.63 -19.28 -17.81
C LEU A 214 14.76 -19.49 -18.83
N ASN A 215 15.92 -19.99 -18.39
CA ASN A 215 17.03 -20.32 -19.29
C ASN A 215 16.72 -21.51 -20.21
N ARG A 216 15.92 -22.48 -19.73
CA ARG A 216 15.64 -23.72 -20.45
C ARG A 216 14.58 -23.54 -21.53
N SER A 217 13.53 -22.75 -21.25
CA SER A 217 12.30 -22.79 -22.04
C SER A 217 11.79 -21.43 -22.51
N CYS A 218 12.40 -20.31 -22.11
CA CYS A 218 11.97 -18.96 -22.52
C CYS A 218 13.01 -18.28 -23.40
N ASP A 219 12.54 -17.51 -24.38
CA ASP A 219 13.40 -16.59 -25.12
C ASP A 219 13.89 -15.45 -24.20
N PRO A 220 15.15 -14.99 -24.28
CA PRO A 220 15.67 -13.90 -23.44
C PRO A 220 14.83 -12.61 -23.47
N ASP A 221 14.19 -12.31 -24.60
CA ASP A 221 13.37 -11.12 -24.81
C ASP A 221 11.86 -11.37 -24.62
N GLU A 222 11.44 -12.61 -24.34
CA GLU A 222 10.07 -12.92 -23.97
C GLU A 222 9.68 -12.21 -22.66
N ARG A 223 8.51 -11.58 -22.66
CA ARG A 223 7.91 -10.96 -21.47
C ARG A 223 7.38 -12.02 -20.52
N ILE A 224 7.76 -11.92 -19.26
CA ILE A 224 7.30 -12.77 -18.17
C ILE A 224 6.62 -11.89 -17.11
N ALA A 225 5.38 -12.25 -16.78
CA ALA A 225 4.57 -11.56 -15.79
C ALA A 225 4.65 -12.27 -14.44
N ALA A 226 5.15 -11.59 -13.42
CA ALA A 226 4.95 -11.98 -12.03
C ALA A 226 3.60 -11.42 -11.57
N VAL A 227 2.62 -12.30 -11.31
CA VAL A 227 1.26 -11.92 -10.94
C VAL A 227 1.06 -12.21 -9.45
N ARG A 228 0.55 -11.23 -8.69
CA ARG A 228 0.12 -11.44 -7.31
C ARG A 228 -1.35 -11.17 -7.22
N HIS A 229 -2.09 -12.10 -6.60
CA HIS A 229 -3.50 -11.91 -6.32
C HIS A 229 -3.71 -10.61 -5.54
N GLY A 230 -4.67 -9.82 -6.02
CA GLY A 230 -4.99 -8.53 -5.44
C GLY A 230 -5.90 -8.74 -4.26
N GLN A 231 -5.45 -8.34 -3.07
CA GLN A 231 -6.31 -8.32 -1.90
C GLN A 231 -7.31 -7.15 -1.99
N PRO A 232 -8.56 -7.31 -1.53
CA PRO A 232 -9.53 -6.23 -1.48
C PRO A 232 -8.99 -5.02 -0.72
N HIS A 233 -8.95 -3.89 -1.40
CA HIS A 233 -8.52 -2.61 -0.86
C HIS A 233 -9.40 -1.48 -1.38
N VAL A 234 -9.54 -0.44 -0.55
CA VAL A 234 -10.39 0.70 -0.89
C VAL A 234 -9.63 1.66 -1.78
N ARG A 235 -10.28 2.06 -2.88
CA ARG A 235 -9.85 3.13 -3.77
C ARG A 235 -10.87 4.24 -3.81
N ALA A 236 -10.41 5.40 -4.24
CA ALA A 236 -11.26 6.54 -4.54
C ALA A 236 -10.97 7.06 -5.95
N ARG A 237 -12.04 7.44 -6.65
CA ARG A 237 -11.99 8.26 -7.86
C ARG A 237 -12.43 9.68 -7.50
N ILE A 238 -11.59 10.65 -7.82
CA ILE A 238 -11.79 12.06 -7.49
C ILE A 238 -11.91 12.83 -8.80
N SER A 239 -13.02 13.52 -8.98
CA SER A 239 -13.29 14.40 -10.12
C SER A 239 -13.44 15.83 -9.65
N TYR A 240 -13.03 16.77 -10.49
CA TYR A 240 -12.89 18.18 -10.17
C TYR A 240 -13.98 19.01 -10.85
N HIS A 241 -14.15 20.25 -10.39
CA HIS A 241 -15.05 21.20 -11.04
C HIS A 241 -14.49 21.72 -12.36
N ASP A 242 -13.17 21.78 -12.49
CA ASP A 242 -12.49 22.10 -13.74
C ASP A 242 -12.34 20.87 -14.66
N SER A 243 -11.68 21.07 -15.79
CA SER A 243 -11.45 20.04 -16.81
C SER A 243 -10.25 19.14 -16.52
N ARG A 244 -9.65 19.18 -15.32
CA ARG A 244 -8.47 18.37 -15.03
C ARG A 244 -8.85 16.88 -14.97
N PRO A 245 -7.93 15.95 -15.37
CA PRO A 245 -8.20 14.52 -15.31
C PRO A 245 -8.59 14.06 -13.91
N TYR A 246 -9.48 13.07 -13.83
CA TYR A 246 -9.82 12.48 -12.53
C TYR A 246 -8.58 11.82 -11.91
N LEU A 247 -8.45 11.90 -10.58
CA LEU A 247 -7.44 11.14 -9.86
C LEU A 247 -8.00 9.80 -9.40
N LEU A 248 -7.20 8.75 -9.54
CA LEU A 248 -7.52 7.41 -9.07
C LEU A 248 -6.42 6.88 -8.18
N GLY A 249 -6.74 6.51 -6.94
CA GLY A 249 -5.72 6.01 -6.00
C GLY A 249 -6.31 5.27 -4.82
N THR A 250 -5.46 4.63 -4.04
CA THR A 250 -5.83 4.00 -2.77
C THR A 250 -6.38 5.03 -1.80
N ALA A 251 -7.36 4.67 -0.97
CA ALA A 251 -7.96 5.57 0.02
C ALA A 251 -8.00 4.91 1.41
N PRO A 252 -6.82 4.61 2.01
CA PRO A 252 -6.76 3.98 3.34
C PRO A 252 -7.00 4.97 4.49
N THR A 253 -6.94 6.28 4.22
CA THR A 253 -7.17 7.35 5.19
C THR A 253 -8.19 8.33 4.61
N PRO A 254 -8.74 9.25 5.42
CA PRO A 254 -9.63 10.27 4.90
C PRO A 254 -8.93 11.13 3.82
N ILE A 255 -9.68 11.47 2.79
CA ILE A 255 -9.32 12.47 1.78
C ILE A 255 -9.65 13.83 2.36
N VAL A 256 -8.70 14.76 2.29
CA VAL A 256 -8.78 16.08 2.91
C VAL A 256 -8.95 17.14 1.82
N TYR A 257 -9.88 18.05 2.04
CA TYR A 257 -10.03 19.28 1.25
C TYR A 257 -10.20 20.48 2.20
N GLU A 258 -10.15 21.69 1.66
CA GLU A 258 -10.25 22.91 2.48
C GLU A 258 -11.68 23.17 2.95
N LEU A 259 -11.86 23.57 4.21
CA LEU A 259 -13.18 23.81 4.81
C LEU A 259 -13.99 24.90 4.09
N GLY A 260 -13.31 25.85 3.44
CA GLY A 260 -13.95 26.91 2.65
C GLY A 260 -14.47 26.47 1.28
N ASP A 261 -14.06 25.30 0.79
CA ASP A 261 -14.49 24.78 -0.51
C ASP A 261 -15.92 24.21 -0.45
N SER A 262 -16.55 24.12 -1.61
CA SER A 262 -17.84 23.45 -1.76
C SER A 262 -17.76 21.98 -1.33
N VAL A 263 -18.72 21.52 -0.53
CA VAL A 263 -18.83 20.10 -0.16
C VAL A 263 -18.92 19.25 -1.43
N PRO A 264 -18.00 18.29 -1.67
CA PRO A 264 -18.06 17.45 -2.84
C PRO A 264 -19.24 16.48 -2.75
N LYS A 265 -19.77 16.05 -3.90
CA LYS A 265 -20.68 14.90 -3.93
C LYS A 265 -19.91 13.64 -3.54
N ILE A 266 -20.39 12.89 -2.55
CA ILE A 266 -19.74 11.67 -2.06
C ILE A 266 -20.60 10.47 -2.44
N ASN A 267 -20.06 9.58 -3.27
CA ASN A 267 -20.65 8.26 -3.49
C ASN A 267 -20.00 7.28 -2.51
N PRO A 268 -20.79 6.67 -1.61
CA PRO A 268 -20.26 5.96 -0.45
C PRO A 268 -19.59 4.63 -0.83
N LEU A 269 -18.76 4.13 0.09
CA LEU A 269 -18.19 2.79 0.00
C LEU A 269 -19.27 1.76 0.39
N SER A 270 -19.57 0.81 -0.50
CA SER A 270 -20.41 -0.34 -0.21
C SER A 270 -19.65 -1.42 0.57
N ASN A 271 -20.35 -2.44 1.07
CA ASN A 271 -19.71 -3.66 1.51
C ASN A 271 -18.90 -4.28 0.36
N TRP A 272 -17.89 -5.07 0.72
CA TRP A 272 -17.18 -5.91 -0.24
C TRP A 272 -17.77 -7.30 -0.24
N GLU A 273 -18.29 -7.73 -1.38
CA GLU A 273 -18.75 -9.11 -1.58
C GLU A 273 -17.78 -9.89 -2.48
N PRO A 274 -17.40 -11.12 -2.08
CA PRO A 274 -16.62 -12.02 -2.93
C PRO A 274 -17.37 -12.31 -4.24
N GLY A 275 -16.75 -12.01 -5.37
CA GLY A 275 -17.34 -12.24 -6.70
C GLY A 275 -17.96 -11.01 -7.36
N ASP A 276 -18.28 -9.98 -6.58
CA ASP A 276 -18.81 -8.68 -7.05
C ASP A 276 -17.69 -7.74 -7.52
N VAL A 277 -16.71 -8.30 -8.21
CA VAL A 277 -15.71 -7.50 -8.91
C VAL A 277 -16.40 -6.97 -10.15
N ALA A 278 -16.70 -5.66 -10.15
CA ALA A 278 -17.24 -4.92 -11.29
C ALA A 278 -16.66 -5.46 -12.60
N PRO A 279 -17.48 -5.64 -13.66
CA PRO A 279 -17.11 -6.35 -14.88
C PRO A 279 -15.73 -5.91 -15.33
N LYS A 280 -14.82 -6.89 -15.34
CA LYS A 280 -13.39 -6.74 -15.56
C LYS A 280 -13.17 -5.65 -16.60
N ILE A 281 -12.66 -4.49 -16.17
CA ILE A 281 -11.84 -3.67 -17.07
C ILE A 281 -10.92 -4.67 -17.74
N VAL A 282 -10.85 -4.66 -19.06
CA VAL A 282 -9.98 -5.54 -19.85
C VAL A 282 -8.54 -5.25 -19.44
N THR A 283 -8.13 -5.82 -18.32
CA THR A 283 -6.80 -5.66 -17.75
C THR A 283 -5.85 -6.43 -18.64
N ARG A 284 -4.56 -6.09 -18.63
CA ARG A 284 -3.52 -6.83 -19.37
C ARG A 284 -3.52 -8.34 -19.10
N LYS A 285 -4.25 -8.83 -18.08
CA LYS A 285 -4.42 -10.25 -17.76
C LYS A 285 -4.90 -11.10 -18.94
N HIS A 286 -5.76 -10.58 -19.83
CA HIS A 286 -6.18 -11.35 -21.02
C HIS A 286 -5.04 -11.63 -22.01
N LYS A 287 -3.92 -10.90 -21.89
CA LYS A 287 -2.70 -11.09 -22.70
C LYS A 287 -1.74 -12.09 -22.06
N ILE A 288 -2.04 -12.56 -20.85
CA ILE A 288 -1.17 -13.43 -20.05
C ILE A 288 -1.78 -14.83 -20.05
N SER A 289 -0.92 -15.85 -20.22
CA SER A 289 -1.31 -17.25 -20.12
C SER A 289 -1.91 -17.57 -18.75
N SER A 290 -2.80 -18.56 -18.70
CA SER A 290 -3.28 -19.14 -17.44
C SER A 290 -2.28 -20.11 -16.80
N GLU A 291 -1.26 -20.53 -17.55
CA GLU A 291 -0.26 -21.51 -17.11
C GLU A 291 0.97 -20.83 -16.52
N TYR A 292 1.45 -21.39 -15.42
CA TYR A 292 2.69 -20.96 -14.80
C TYR A 292 3.89 -21.33 -15.68
N VAL A 293 4.94 -20.51 -15.63
CA VAL A 293 6.27 -20.86 -16.16
C VAL A 293 6.85 -22.02 -15.34
N VAL A 294 6.67 -21.96 -14.02
CA VAL A 294 7.07 -23.01 -13.07
C VAL A 294 5.88 -23.31 -12.18
N ASP A 295 5.50 -24.59 -12.06
CA ASP A 295 4.37 -25.01 -11.23
C ASP A 295 4.46 -24.47 -9.80
N GLY A 296 3.39 -23.83 -9.34
CA GLY A 296 3.29 -23.24 -8.00
C GLY A 296 3.99 -21.89 -7.84
N LEU A 297 4.69 -21.36 -8.86
CA LEU A 297 5.25 -20.01 -8.83
C LEU A 297 4.45 -19.09 -9.75
N PRO A 298 3.98 -17.93 -9.26
CA PRO A 298 3.05 -17.10 -10.02
C PRO A 298 3.74 -16.21 -11.06
N TYR A 299 4.56 -16.85 -11.90
CA TYR A 299 5.19 -16.30 -13.10
C TYR A 299 4.51 -16.91 -14.31
N TYR A 300 4.13 -16.06 -15.26
CA TYR A 300 3.33 -16.47 -16.40
C TYR A 300 3.93 -15.88 -17.67
N ARG A 301 3.83 -16.62 -18.77
CA ARG A 301 4.15 -16.11 -20.10
C ARG A 301 3.02 -15.22 -20.61
N TYR A 302 3.35 -14.29 -21.49
CA TYR A 302 2.35 -13.67 -22.33
C TYR A 302 1.89 -14.66 -23.43
N LEU A 303 0.64 -14.51 -23.89
CA LEU A 303 0.14 -15.24 -25.06
C LEU A 303 0.99 -14.88 -26.28
N ALA A 304 1.03 -15.76 -27.29
CA ALA A 304 1.93 -15.66 -28.44
C ALA A 304 1.96 -14.25 -29.08
N ASP A 305 0.79 -13.65 -29.30
CA ASP A 305 0.65 -12.33 -29.94
C ASP A 305 1.19 -11.15 -29.11
N TYR A 306 1.46 -11.35 -27.82
CA TYR A 306 1.92 -10.31 -26.89
C TYR A 306 3.29 -10.61 -26.26
N ARG A 307 3.92 -11.71 -26.69
CA ARG A 307 5.11 -12.29 -26.07
C ARG A 307 6.31 -11.34 -26.06
N PHE A 308 6.47 -10.53 -27.09
CA PHE A 308 7.65 -9.68 -27.29
C PHE A 308 7.35 -8.18 -27.30
N GLY A 309 6.10 -7.75 -27.43
CA GLY A 309 5.83 -6.37 -27.83
C GLY A 309 4.38 -6.02 -28.04
#